data_AF-A0A4P8SHI6-F1
#
_entry.id   AF-A0A4P8SHI6-F1
#
_cell.length_a   1.000
_cell.length_b   1.000
_cell.length_c   1.000
_cell.angle_alpha   90.00
_cell.angle_beta   90.00
_cell.angle_gamma   90.00
#
_symmetry.space_group_name_H-M   'P 1'
#
loop_
_entity.id
_entity.type
_entity.pdbx_description
1 polymer ?
#
loop_
_entity_poly.entity_id
_entity_poly.type
_entity_poly.pdbx_seq_one_letter_code
_entity_poly.pdbx_strand_id
1 'polypeptide(L)'
;MQRQQRTPVTKREITHSFRSNAPGVPTQEESLGQVVAEILRAGEAVTRTSICTKLLAKLDQTPGADMEKHYHALIALVLGREER
;
A
#
# COMPACT_ATOMS: atom_id res chain seq x y z
N MET A 1 25.89 20.79 -31.64
CA MET A 1 25.14 19.52 -31.82
C MET A 1 25.63 18.50 -30.79
N GLN A 2 25.16 18.55 -29.53
CA GLN A 2 25.51 17.53 -28.52
C GLN A 2 24.35 16.54 -28.36
N ARG A 3 24.58 15.29 -28.76
CA ARG A 3 23.67 14.15 -28.59
C ARG A 3 23.51 13.89 -27.09
N GLN A 4 22.29 14.09 -26.58
CA GLN A 4 21.90 13.58 -25.26
C GLN A 4 21.89 12.05 -25.33
N GLN A 5 22.92 11.43 -24.76
CA GLN A 5 22.93 9.99 -24.53
C GLN A 5 21.94 9.70 -23.39
N ARG A 6 20.73 9.24 -23.72
CA ARG A 6 19.83 8.64 -22.74
C ARG A 6 20.45 7.34 -22.26
N THR A 7 21.13 7.38 -21.12
CA THR A 7 21.55 6.18 -20.41
C THR A 7 20.33 5.42 -19.87
N PRO A 8 20.35 4.09 -19.84
CA PRO A 8 19.21 3.29 -19.41
C PRO A 8 18.86 3.55 -17.94
N VAL A 9 17.56 3.76 -17.69
CA VAL A 9 16.97 3.92 -16.35
C VAL A 9 17.44 2.77 -15.47
N THR A 10 18.26 3.11 -14.47
CA THR A 10 18.91 2.11 -13.63
C THR A 10 17.91 1.64 -12.58
N LYS A 11 17.94 0.35 -12.22
CA LYS A 11 17.07 -0.28 -11.21
C LYS A 11 16.96 0.51 -9.87
N ARG A 12 17.96 1.34 -9.56
CA ARG A 12 18.03 2.25 -8.40
C ARG A 12 17.07 3.44 -8.47
N GLU A 13 16.71 3.91 -9.66
CA GLU A 13 15.76 5.03 -9.86
C GLU A 13 14.33 4.61 -9.55
N ILE A 14 13.97 3.37 -9.92
CA ILE A 14 12.69 2.75 -9.56
C ILE A 14 12.56 2.72 -8.02
N THR A 15 13.64 2.41 -7.30
CA THR A 15 13.62 2.39 -5.83
C THR A 15 13.37 3.78 -5.23
N HIS A 16 13.79 4.85 -5.88
CA HIS A 16 13.58 6.21 -5.37
C HIS A 16 12.16 6.72 -5.61
N SER A 17 11.50 6.32 -6.71
CA SER A 17 10.10 6.68 -6.96
C SER A 17 9.12 6.01 -5.98
N PHE A 18 9.46 4.85 -5.42
CA PHE A 18 8.66 4.22 -4.36
C PHE A 18 8.91 4.82 -2.97
N ARG A 19 10.04 5.50 -2.76
CA ARG A 19 10.50 5.94 -1.43
C ARG A 19 10.22 7.41 -1.11
N SER A 20 9.49 8.14 -1.98
CA SER A 20 9.26 9.58 -1.78
C SER A 20 8.12 9.92 -0.81
N ASN A 21 7.51 8.93 -0.16
CA ASN A 21 6.64 9.18 0.98
C ASN A 21 7.47 9.27 2.26
N ALA A 22 7.12 10.23 3.12
CA ALA A 22 7.77 10.47 4.41
C ALA A 22 8.02 9.17 5.18
N PRO A 23 9.12 9.06 5.94
CA PRO A 23 9.39 7.89 6.77
C PRO A 23 8.29 7.78 7.84
N GLY A 24 7.27 6.95 7.60
CA GLY A 24 6.19 6.77 8.57
C GLY A 24 5.01 5.92 8.11
N VAL A 25 4.47 6.13 6.91
CA VAL A 25 3.21 5.48 6.47
C VAL A 25 3.39 4.82 5.09
N PRO A 26 3.14 3.50 4.95
CA PRO A 26 3.24 2.80 3.67
C PRO A 26 2.21 3.32 2.65
N THR A 27 2.45 3.14 1.36
CA THR A 27 1.43 3.49 0.35
C THR A 27 0.21 2.55 0.43
N GLN A 28 -0.87 2.93 -0.25
CA GLN A 28 -2.07 2.10 -0.31
C GLN A 28 -1.78 0.76 -1.00
N GLU A 29 -1.08 0.77 -2.13
CA GLU A 29 -0.71 -0.43 -2.87
C GLU A 29 0.24 -1.33 -2.08
N GLU A 30 1.23 -0.74 -1.38
CA GLU A 30 2.13 -1.50 -0.50
C GLU A 30 1.36 -2.22 0.60
N SER A 31 0.42 -1.51 1.24
CA SER A 31 -0.38 -2.03 2.34
C SER A 31 -1.34 -3.12 1.87
N LEU A 32 -2.05 -2.89 0.76
CA LEU A 32 -2.96 -3.87 0.18
C LEU A 32 -2.20 -5.09 -0.33
N GLY A 33 -1.03 -4.89 -0.97
CA GLY A 33 -0.15 -5.97 -1.40
C GLY A 33 0.28 -6.85 -0.22
N GLN A 34 0.67 -6.23 0.90
CA GLN A 34 1.03 -6.94 2.13
C GLN A 34 -0.17 -7.74 2.71
N VAL A 35 -1.36 -7.14 2.74
CA VAL A 35 -2.58 -7.81 3.20
C VAL A 35 -2.92 -9.02 2.33
N VAL A 36 -2.86 -8.87 1.00
CA VAL A 36 -3.12 -9.97 0.07
C VAL A 36 -2.08 -11.08 0.22
N ALA A 37 -0.81 -10.74 0.39
CA ALA A 37 0.25 -11.72 0.64
C ALA A 37 0.01 -12.49 1.95
N GLU A 38 -0.44 -11.81 3.01
CA GLU A 38 -0.79 -12.44 4.28
C GLU A 38 -1.97 -13.42 4.15
N ILE A 39 -3.02 -13.04 3.41
CA ILE A 39 -4.19 -13.89 3.12
C ILE A 39 -3.76 -15.14 2.35
N LEU A 40 -2.98 -14.96 1.27
CA LEU A 40 -2.51 -16.08 0.44
C LEU A 40 -1.60 -17.03 1.24
N ARG A 41 -0.70 -16.49 2.07
CA ARG A 41 0.18 -17.30 2.92
C ARG A 41 -0.58 -18.07 4.00
N ALA A 42 -1.73 -17.57 4.44
CA ALA A 42 -2.63 -18.27 5.35
C ALA A 42 -3.48 -19.35 4.64
N GLY A 43 -3.40 -19.46 3.30
CA GLY A 43 -4.24 -20.37 2.52
C GLY A 43 -5.71 -19.92 2.44
N GLU A 44 -5.98 -18.64 2.74
CA GLU A 44 -7.32 -18.06 2.71
C GLU A 44 -7.65 -17.53 1.30
N ALA A 45 -8.93 -17.53 0.93
CA ALA A 45 -9.37 -16.91 -0.32
C ALA A 45 -9.24 -15.38 -0.24
N VAL A 46 -8.69 -14.76 -1.30
CA VAL A 46 -8.65 -13.30 -1.43
C VAL A 46 -10.02 -12.78 -1.82
N THR A 47 -10.73 -12.24 -0.84
CA THR A 47 -12.09 -11.72 -0.98
C THR A 47 -12.18 -10.35 -0.33
N ARG A 48 -13.20 -9.57 -0.67
CA ARG A 48 -13.45 -8.29 0.01
C ARG A 48 -13.54 -8.46 1.53
N THR A 49 -14.19 -9.55 1.98
CA THR A 49 -14.33 -9.87 3.40
C THR A 49 -12.98 -10.16 4.05
N SER A 50 -12.16 -11.06 3.50
CA SER A 50 -10.84 -11.38 4.08
C SER A 50 -9.90 -10.17 4.09
N ILE A 51 -9.94 -9.34 3.04
CA ILE A 51 -9.18 -8.08 2.99
C ILE A 51 -9.65 -7.12 4.09
N CYS A 52 -10.95 -6.86 4.20
CA CYS A 52 -11.50 -5.98 5.24
C CYS A 52 -11.19 -6.49 6.65
N THR A 53 -11.31 -7.80 6.91
CA THR A 53 -11.00 -8.40 8.21
C THR A 53 -9.54 -8.18 8.60
N LYS A 54 -8.58 -8.40 7.68
CA LYS A 54 -7.15 -8.16 7.97
C LYS A 54 -6.85 -6.67 8.16
N LEU A 55 -7.48 -5.78 7.36
CA LEU A 55 -7.32 -4.33 7.52
C LEU A 55 -7.85 -3.83 8.86
N LEU A 56 -9.02 -4.31 9.29
CA LEU A 56 -9.58 -3.98 10.61
C LEU A 56 -8.68 -4.48 11.74
N ALA A 57 -8.18 -5.72 11.65
CA ALA A 57 -7.25 -6.25 12.65
C ALA A 57 -5.95 -5.42 12.75
N LYS A 58 -5.43 -4.91 11.62
CA LYS A 58 -4.26 -4.02 11.62
C LYS A 58 -4.59 -2.64 12.19
N LEU A 59 -5.77 -2.09 11.89
CA LEU A 59 -6.26 -0.83 12.47
C LEU A 59 -6.32 -0.92 14.00
N ASP A 60 -6.92 -1.99 14.53
CA ASP A 60 -7.04 -2.22 15.99
C ASP A 60 -5.67 -2.32 16.70
N GLN A 61 -4.63 -2.74 15.98
CA GLN A 61 -3.28 -2.95 16.51
C GLN A 61 -2.33 -1.77 16.30
N THR A 62 -2.74 -0.77 15.52
CA THR A 62 -1.84 0.32 15.12
C THR A 62 -2.13 1.59 15.90
N PRO A 63 -1.20 2.04 16.77
CA PRO A 63 -1.34 3.33 17.42
C PRO A 63 -0.96 4.47 16.46
N GLY A 64 -1.73 5.54 16.46
CA GLY A 64 -1.36 6.82 15.85
C GLY A 64 -2.27 7.26 14.72
N ALA A 65 -2.66 8.54 14.76
CA ALA A 65 -3.69 9.13 13.91
C ALA A 65 -3.42 8.99 12.40
N ASP A 66 -2.15 9.08 11.98
CA ASP A 66 -1.79 8.98 10.55
C ASP A 66 -2.00 7.56 10.00
N MET A 67 -1.64 6.54 10.78
CA MET A 67 -1.84 5.15 10.40
C MET A 67 -3.30 4.72 10.50
N GLU A 68 -4.03 5.21 11.51
CA GLU A 68 -5.47 5.00 11.61
C GLU A 68 -6.19 5.56 10.39
N LYS A 69 -5.89 6.82 10.02
CA LYS A 69 -6.42 7.47 8.82
C LYS A 69 -6.08 6.67 7.56
N HIS A 70 -4.85 6.17 7.46
CA HIS A 70 -4.41 5.33 6.34
C HIS A 70 -5.24 4.04 6.21
N TYR A 71 -5.42 3.28 7.30
CA TYR A 71 -6.22 2.06 7.26
C TYR A 71 -7.71 2.35 7.02
N HIS A 72 -8.26 3.44 7.55
CA HIS A 72 -9.62 3.87 7.22
C HIS A 72 -9.78 4.18 5.72
N ALA A 73 -8.80 4.87 5.11
CA ALA A 73 -8.82 5.15 3.68
C ALA A 73 -8.76 3.86 2.84
N LEU A 74 -7.94 2.88 3.24
CA LEU A 74 -7.87 1.58 2.59
C LEU A 74 -9.19 0.80 2.68
N ILE A 75 -9.85 0.84 3.84
CA ILE A 75 -11.16 0.21 4.03
C ILE A 75 -12.19 0.89 3.13
N ALA A 76 -12.21 2.23 3.07
CA ALA A 76 -13.12 2.97 2.20
C ALA A 76 -12.91 2.59 0.72
N LEU A 77 -11.66 2.54 0.27
CA LEU A 77 -11.29 2.11 -1.09
C LEU A 77 -11.82 0.70 -1.41
N VAL A 78 -11.53 -0.29 -0.54
CA VAL A 78 -11.97 -1.68 -0.75
C VAL A 78 -13.50 -1.82 -0.74
N LEU A 79 -14.21 -0.93 -0.03
CA LEU A 79 -15.67 -0.86 -0.01
C LEU A 79 -16.26 -0.04 -1.17
N GLY A 80 -15.45 0.60 -1.99
CA GLY A 80 -15.90 1.52 -3.04
C GLY A 80 -16.57 2.79 -2.51
N ARG A 81 -16.12 3.27 -1.33
CA ARG A 81 -16.64 4.44 -0.61
C ARG A 81 -15.65 5.59 -0.52
N GLU A 82 -14.62 5.59 -1.35
CA GLU A 82 -13.70 6.73 -1.45
C GLU A 82 -14.48 7.99 -1.87
N GLU A 83 -14.34 9.09 -1.12
CA GLU A 83 -14.97 10.37 -1.47
C GLU A 83 -14.42 10.84 -2.82
N ARG A 84 -15.30 10.96 -3.81
CA ARG A 84 -15.00 11.48 -5.15
C ARG A 84 -15.03 13.00 -5.18
#